data_AF-A0A016W7P6-F1
#
_entry.id   AF-A0A016W7P6-F1
#
_cell.length_a   1.000
_cell.length_b   1.000
_cell.length_c   1.000
_cell.angle_alpha   90.00
_cell.angle_beta   90.00
_cell.angle_gamma   90.00
#
_symmetry.space_group_name_H-M   'P 1'
#
loop_
_entity.id
_entity.type
_entity.pdbx_description
1 polymer ?
#
loop_
_entity_poly.entity_id
_entity_poly.type
_entity_poly.pdbx_seq_one_letter_code
_entity_poly.pdbx_strand_id
1 'polypeptide(L)' 'MSRPPKNRSMHLFVEKINDACKKHDRCYSRKIQTRTECDRVFCDELDDLRSKYYGTNICMAPEAFCAAVIYGGHTA' A
#
# COMPACT_ATOMS: atom_id res chain seq x y z
N MET A 1 8.21 -29.50 15.07
CA MET A 1 7.16 -28.48 14.82
C MET A 1 7.33 -27.96 13.41
N SER A 2 6.48 -28.40 12.47
CA SER A 2 6.55 -27.96 11.07
C SER A 2 5.91 -26.57 10.94
N ARG A 3 6.60 -25.60 10.32
CA ARG A 3 6.02 -24.28 10.02
C ARG A 3 4.75 -24.48 9.18
N PRO A 4 3.66 -23.74 9.48
CA PRO A 4 2.46 -23.79 8.64
C PRO A 4 2.82 -23.32 7.22
N PRO A 5 2.17 -23.86 6.19
CA PRO A 5 2.44 -23.48 4.81
C PRO A 5 2.21 -21.99 4.64
N LYS A 6 3.21 -21.25 4.15
CA LYS A 6 3.05 -19.84 3.78
C LYS A 6 1.97 -19.77 2.71
N ASN A 7 0.86 -19.10 3.00
CA ASN A 7 -0.18 -18.83 2.03
C ASN A 7 0.42 -17.91 0.94
N ARG A 8 0.81 -18.49 -0.20
CA ARG A 8 1.55 -17.82 -1.28
C ARG A 8 0.86 -16.53 -1.74
N SER A 9 -0.47 -16.51 -1.76
CA SER A 9 -1.28 -15.35 -2.10
C SER A 9 -1.11 -14.20 -1.10
N MET A 10 -1.02 -14.50 0.19
CA MET A 10 -0.78 -13.50 1.24
C MET A 10 0.63 -12.90 1.12
N HIS A 11 1.64 -13.72 0.80
CA HIS A 11 3.00 -13.25 0.60
C HIS A 11 3.10 -12.27 -0.58
N LEU A 12 2.55 -12.66 -1.73
CA LEU A 12 2.54 -11.83 -2.93
C LEU A 12 1.78 -10.51 -2.70
N PHE A 13 0.70 -10.55 -1.93
CA PHE A 13 -0.07 -9.37 -1.57
C PHE A 13 0.74 -8.39 -0.71
N VAL A 14 1.40 -8.87 0.36
CA VAL A 14 2.24 -8.03 1.22
C VAL A 14 3.41 -7.41 0.44
N GLU A 15 4.02 -8.17 -0.48
CA GLU A 15 5.06 -7.65 -1.37
C GLU A 15 4.53 -6.50 -2.23
N LYS A 16 3.30 -6.60 -2.74
CA LYS A 16 2.68 -5.53 -3.54
C LYS A 16 2.40 -4.27 -2.74
N ILE A 17 1.92 -4.38 -1.50
CA ILE A 17 1.80 -3.22 -0.60
C ILE A 17 3.17 -2.58 -0.37
N ASN A 18 4.18 -3.39 -0.08
CA ASN A 18 5.54 -2.89 0.16
C ASN A 18 6.12 -2.16 -1.08
N ASP A 19 5.83 -2.65 -2.28
CA ASP A 19 6.24 -1.99 -3.51
C ASP A 19 5.53 -0.64 -3.69
N ALA A 20 4.23 -0.53 -3.35
CA ALA A 20 3.50 0.73 -3.34
C ALA A 20 4.12 1.73 -2.35
N CYS A 21 4.45 1.29 -1.12
CA CYS A 21 5.14 2.13 -0.13
C CYS A 21 6.48 2.65 -0.67
N LYS A 22 7.33 1.78 -1.23
CA LYS A 22 8.63 2.19 -1.81
C LYS A 22 8.48 3.22 -2.94
N LYS A 23 7.42 3.12 -3.74
CA LYS A 23 7.14 4.12 -4.78
C LYS A 23 6.72 5.45 -4.17
N HIS A 24 5.84 5.43 -3.16
CA HIS A 24 5.42 6.62 -2.42
C HIS A 24 6.62 7.33 -1.77
N ASP A 25 7.48 6.61 -1.06
CA ASP A 25 8.71 7.16 -0.45
C ASP A 25 9.63 7.80 -1.49
N ARG A 26 9.80 7.15 -2.66
CA ARG A 26 10.59 7.70 -3.77
C ARG A 26 9.96 8.95 -4.36
N CYS A 27 8.64 9.00 -4.46
CA CYS A 27 7.89 10.16 -4.94
C CYS A 27 8.14 11.37 -4.02
N TYR A 28 7.99 11.16 -2.71
CA TYR A 28 8.29 12.15 -1.67
C TYR A 28 9.75 12.64 -1.72
N SER A 29 10.70 11.69 -1.79
CA SER A 29 12.13 12.01 -1.76
C SER A 29 12.59 12.85 -2.95
N ARG A 30 12.01 12.61 -4.14
CA ARG A 30 12.38 13.33 -5.37
C ARG A 30 11.85 14.76 -5.42
N LYS A 31 10.78 15.08 -4.69
CA LYS A 31 10.13 16.41 -4.67
C LYS A 31 9.75 16.95 -6.06
N ILE A 32 9.56 16.07 -7.04
CA ILE A 32 9.15 16.43 -8.41
C ILE A 32 7.63 16.63 -8.46
N GLN A 33 6.89 15.78 -7.76
CA GLN A 33 5.43 15.86 -7.61
C GLN A 33 5.09 16.49 -6.27
N THR A 34 3.91 17.08 -6.18
CA THR A 34 3.36 17.52 -4.90
C THR A 34 3.08 16.31 -4.01
N ARG A 35 3.09 16.56 -2.70
CA ARG A 35 2.76 15.53 -1.70
C ARG A 35 1.39 14.88 -2.00
N THR A 36 0.39 15.71 -2.28
CA THR A 36 -0.97 15.28 -2.63
C THR A 36 -1.00 14.36 -3.86
N GLU A 37 -0.19 14.64 -4.88
CA GLU A 37 -0.08 13.77 -6.05
C GLU A 37 0.55 12.42 -5.70
N CYS A 38 1.63 12.42 -4.90
CA CYS A 38 2.23 11.18 -4.42
C CYS A 38 1.26 10.35 -3.58
N ASP A 39 0.52 10.98 -2.66
CA ASP A 39 -0.49 10.34 -1.82
C ASP A 39 -1.62 9.74 -2.65
N ARG A 40 -2.11 10.48 -3.64
CA ARG A 40 -3.16 10.03 -4.55
C ARG A 40 -2.72 8.79 -5.35
N VAL A 41 -1.52 8.82 -5.93
CA VAL A 41 -0.99 7.68 -6.70
C VAL A 41 -0.85 6.44 -5.81
N PHE A 42 -0.40 6.61 -4.56
CA PHE A 42 -0.35 5.51 -3.59
C PHE A 42 -1.73 4.94 -3.29
N CYS A 43 -2.72 5.80 -3.09
CA CYS A 43 -4.10 5.39 -2.85
C CYS A 43 -4.73 4.63 -4.01
N ASP A 44 -4.55 5.12 -5.23
CA ASP A 44 -5.04 4.46 -6.44
C ASP A 44 -4.39 3.06 -6.58
N GLU A 45 -3.10 2.92 -6.29
CA GLU A 45 -2.42 1.61 -6.31
C GLU A 45 -2.97 0.64 -5.24
N LEU A 46 -3.31 1.11 -4.04
CA LEU A 46 -3.90 0.25 -3.01
C LEU A 46 -5.33 -0.17 -3.35
N ASP A 47 -6.11 0.69 -4.00
CA ASP A 47 -7.47 0.35 -4.44
C ASP A 47 -7.45 -0.69 -5.58
N ASP A 48 -6.52 -0.54 -6.54
CA ASP A 48 -6.28 -1.53 -7.58
C ASP A 48 -5.90 -2.90 -7.00
N LEU A 49 -5.05 -2.91 -5.96
CA LEU A 49 -4.71 -4.13 -5.24
C LEU A 49 -5.95 -4.72 -4.53
N ARG A 50 -6.76 -3.90 -3.86
CA ARG A 50 -8.01 -4.39 -3.25
C ARG A 50 -8.91 -5.05 -4.28
N SER A 51 -9.12 -4.41 -5.43
CA SER A 51 -9.95 -4.94 -6.52
C SER A 51 -9.41 -6.27 -7.04
N LYS A 52 -8.09 -6.37 -7.24
CA LYS A 52 -7.43 -7.59 -7.73
C LYS A 52 -7.50 -8.79 -6.78
N TYR A 53 -7.55 -8.54 -5.48
CA TYR A 53 -7.64 -9.57 -4.44
C TYR A 53 -9.04 -9.65 -3.81
N TYR A 54 -10.03 -9.00 -4.42
CA TYR A 54 -11.42 -9.05 -3.99
C TYR A 54 -11.93 -10.50 -4.01
N GLY A 55 -12.52 -10.95 -2.89
CA GLY A 55 -12.95 -12.34 -2.71
C GLY A 55 -11.89 -13.29 -2.16
N THR A 56 -10.68 -12.81 -1.84
CA THR A 56 -9.72 -13.57 -1.03
C THR A 56 -9.98 -13.35 0.47
N ASN A 57 -9.57 -14.30 1.32
CA ASN A 57 -9.67 -14.18 2.79
C ASN A 57 -8.62 -13.21 3.39
N ILE A 58 -8.16 -12.23 2.61
CA ILE A 58 -7.17 -11.25 3.04
C ILE A 58 -7.94 -10.01 3.49
N CYS A 59 -7.84 -9.69 4.78
CA CYS A 59 -8.38 -8.44 5.31
C CYS A 59 -7.48 -7.28 4.87
N MET A 60 -8.00 -6.38 4.04
CA MET A 60 -7.32 -5.17 3.60
C MET A 60 -8.22 -3.96 3.87
N ALA A 61 -7.61 -2.89 4.36
CA ALA A 61 -8.24 -1.58 4.52
C ALA A 61 -7.39 -0.51 3.82
N PRO A 62 -7.40 -0.42 2.48
CA PRO A 62 -6.68 0.61 1.73
C PRO A 62 -6.93 2.02 2.26
N GLU A 63 -8.17 2.28 2.66
CA GLU A 63 -8.61 3.57 3.19
C GLU A 63 -7.84 3.97 4.45
N ALA A 64 -7.47 3.00 5.30
CA ALA A 64 -6.70 3.28 6.51
C ALA A 64 -5.26 3.69 6.18
N PHE A 65 -4.63 3.03 5.21
CA PHE A 65 -3.29 3.40 4.74
C PHE A 65 -3.31 4.77 4.05
N CYS A 66 -4.31 5.01 3.20
CA CYS A 66 -4.54 6.30 2.56
C CYS A 66 -4.72 7.44 3.57
N ALA A 67 -5.61 7.26 4.54
CA ALA A 67 -5.81 8.23 5.60
C ALA A 67 -4.51 8.49 6.39
N ALA A 68 -3.72 7.44 6.66
CA ALA A 68 -2.46 7.58 7.37
C ALA A 68 -1.45 8.45 6.61
N VAL A 69 -1.28 8.28 5.30
CA VAL A 69 -0.34 9.12 4.52
C VAL A 69 -0.87 10.54 4.31
N ILE A 70 -2.17 10.69 4.03
CA ILE A 70 -2.81 12.00 3.81
C ILE A 70 -2.80 12.85 5.09
N TYR A 71 -3.19 12.27 6.22
CA TYR A 71 -3.32 13.03 7.48
C TYR A 71 -2.06 12.95 8.35
N GLY A 72 -1.42 11.79 8.45
CA GLY A 72 -0.21 11.59 9.25
C GLY A 72 1.07 12.11 8.60
N GLY A 73 1.12 12.18 7.26
CA GLY A 73 2.24 12.79 6.53
C GLY A 73 2.32 14.32 6.64
N HIS A 74 1.43 14.96 7.40
CA HIS A 74 1.48 16.40 7.71
C HIS A 74 2.36 16.74 8.92
N THR A 75 2.62 15.77 9.80
CA THR A 75 3.19 16.03 11.13
C THR A 75 4.67 15.68 11.26
N ALA A 76 5.36 15.34 10.16
CA ALA A 76 6.78 14.98 10.14
C ALA A 76 7.65 16.07 9.51
#